data_AF-A0A536UW01-F1
#
_entry.id   AF-A0A536UW01-F1
#
_cell.length_a   1.000
_cell.length_b   1.000
_cell.length_c   1.000
_cell.angle_alpha   90.00
_cell.angle_beta   90.00
_cell.angle_gamma   90.00
#
_symmetry.space_group_name_H-M   'P 1'
#
loop_
_entity.id
_entity.type
_entity.pdbx_description
1 polymer ?
#
loop_
_entity_poly.entity_id
_entity_poly.type
_entity_poly.pdbx_seq_one_letter_code
_entity_poly.pdbx_strand_id
1 'polypeptide(L)'
;MKTSVRRVKHAFVALALVAITAAYGADVPSVSVGPFEIAARLRQISSGAFPNISGNPFGRMTVSDFEVRYRGTPVKLSDGNAQVSRFSEAKFLEGAPRPTILASEAGTYLISEQNGQVSVEVLAPASTDIASWQWLDADNGQPAPPRAITVRDASAEPRTERGGRLLLLNRRVVLDVATLKHYPVIVNTSENLRKIGDYNAGNEPVRAMSPGRTQLLYVGNRYENARFEYALVAAEYATGLVYAVPFDRNALRFESVWDATPGWIARNFEWTQDKNGVERIQLRKNFKPVPWQGKLRGTHPQMEYVLYPTQPQAFDEFYGYMQRVFAAAPAALPGSSQLPNTQVVSVEG
;
A
#
# COMPACT_ATOMS: atom_id res chain seq x y z
N MET A 1 52.75 78.57 40.75
CA MET A 1 51.98 79.19 39.64
C MET A 1 50.96 78.18 39.10
N LYS A 2 49.69 78.59 39.01
CA LYS A 2 48.68 78.26 37.97
C LYS A 2 48.52 76.80 37.43
N THR A 3 47.32 76.23 37.70
CA THR A 3 46.37 75.53 36.77
C THR A 3 46.82 74.27 35.97
N SER A 4 46.12 73.12 36.00
CA SER A 4 44.84 72.75 35.31
C SER A 4 44.99 72.49 33.77
N VAL A 5 44.41 71.45 33.11
CA VAL A 5 43.47 70.38 33.54
C VAL A 5 43.34 69.22 32.48
N ARG A 6 42.85 68.01 32.89
CA ARG A 6 42.34 66.86 32.05
C ARG A 6 43.36 66.11 31.14
N ARG A 7 43.41 64.76 31.07
CA ARG A 7 42.43 63.67 30.77
C ARG A 7 42.31 63.40 29.25
N VAL A 8 42.69 62.20 28.78
CA VAL A 8 41.90 61.23 27.95
C VAL A 8 42.79 60.18 27.25
N LYS A 9 42.34 58.91 27.40
CA LYS A 9 42.56 57.65 26.66
C LYS A 9 43.24 57.71 25.27
N HIS A 10 44.01 56.67 24.95
CA HIS A 10 43.99 55.75 23.77
C HIS A 10 45.04 54.65 24.08
N ALA A 11 45.04 53.40 23.62
CA ALA A 11 44.05 52.47 23.06
C ALA A 11 44.83 51.15 22.88
N PHE A 12 44.52 50.08 23.63
CA PHE A 12 45.17 48.78 23.43
C PHE A 12 44.47 48.02 22.29
N VAL A 13 45.20 47.69 21.23
CA VAL A 13 44.74 46.77 20.19
C VAL A 13 45.07 45.36 20.64
N ALA A 14 44.04 44.53 20.85
CA ALA A 14 44.17 43.10 20.99
C ALA A 14 43.23 42.44 19.98
N LEU A 15 43.81 41.88 18.91
CA LEU A 15 43.06 41.25 17.82
C LEU A 15 42.63 39.84 18.26
N ALA A 16 41.44 39.73 18.85
CA ALA A 16 40.85 38.43 19.19
C ALA A 16 40.25 37.78 17.94
N LEU A 17 40.90 36.74 17.41
CA LEU A 17 40.34 35.89 16.37
C LEU A 17 39.15 35.10 16.94
N VAL A 18 37.92 35.57 16.72
CA VAL A 18 36.73 34.76 16.95
C VAL A 18 36.57 33.83 15.76
N ALA A 19 37.02 32.58 15.91
CA ALA A 19 36.72 31.52 14.97
C ALA A 19 35.22 31.20 15.06
N ILE A 20 34.42 31.85 14.21
CA ILE A 20 33.02 31.49 14.00
C ILE A 20 33.00 30.13 13.29
N THR A 21 32.97 29.05 14.06
CA THR A 21 32.59 27.73 13.54
C THR A 21 31.09 27.77 13.25
N ALA A 22 30.74 28.39 12.12
CA ALA A 22 29.45 28.22 11.48
C ALA A 22 29.35 26.76 11.00
N ALA A 23 29.01 25.87 11.93
CA ALA A 23 28.48 24.57 11.56
C ALA A 23 27.17 24.85 10.82
N TYR A 24 27.25 24.90 9.49
CA TYR A 24 26.10 24.73 8.60
C TYR A 24 25.60 23.30 8.82
N GLY A 25 24.85 23.10 9.91
CA GLY A 25 23.88 22.03 9.96
C GLY A 25 22.91 22.33 8.83
N ALA A 26 23.00 21.56 7.74
CA ALA A 26 22.03 21.66 6.66
C ALA A 26 20.64 21.57 7.27
N ASP A 27 19.80 22.57 7.02
CA ASP A 27 18.46 22.65 7.61
C ASP A 27 17.74 21.32 7.36
N VAL A 28 17.37 20.66 8.46
CA VAL A 28 16.68 19.37 8.46
C VAL A 28 15.40 19.58 7.64
N PRO A 29 15.24 18.95 6.45
CA PRO A 29 14.15 19.31 5.55
C PRO A 29 12.80 19.16 6.26
N SER A 30 12.15 20.29 6.54
CA SER A 30 10.90 20.34 7.27
C SER A 30 9.82 21.12 6.53
N VAL A 31 8.57 20.71 6.78
CA VAL A 31 7.38 21.33 6.20
C VAL A 31 6.40 21.56 7.32
N SER A 32 5.84 22.77 7.37
CA SER A 32 4.91 23.20 8.41
C SER A 32 3.55 23.56 7.82
N VAL A 33 2.48 23.11 8.47
CA VAL A 33 1.09 23.45 8.13
C VAL A 33 0.33 23.75 9.42
N GLY A 34 -0.10 25.00 9.59
CA GLY A 34 -0.71 25.47 10.83
C GLY A 34 0.24 25.29 12.03
N PRO A 35 -0.21 24.68 13.15
CA PRO A 35 0.61 24.50 14.35
C PRO A 35 1.57 23.30 14.26
N PHE A 36 1.57 22.53 13.17
CA PHE A 36 2.35 21.31 13.01
C PHE A 36 3.55 21.47 12.07
N GLU A 37 4.61 20.74 12.37
CA GLU A 37 5.82 20.59 11.55
C GLU A 37 6.12 19.09 11.38
N ILE A 38 6.54 18.68 10.17
CA ILE A 38 7.16 17.38 9.90
C ILE A 38 8.62 17.62 9.51
N ALA A 39 9.57 17.14 10.31
CA ALA A 39 11.02 17.27 10.05
C ALA A 39 11.64 15.92 9.64
N ALA A 40 12.33 15.89 8.49
CA ALA A 40 12.93 14.68 7.92
C ALA A 40 14.40 14.52 8.35
N ARG A 41 14.71 13.50 9.15
CA ARG A 41 16.06 13.19 9.63
C ARG A 41 16.68 12.04 8.82
N LEU A 42 17.83 12.27 8.20
CA LEU A 42 18.60 11.23 7.53
C LEU A 42 19.44 10.42 8.54
N ARG A 43 19.54 9.10 8.34
CA ARG A 43 20.47 8.21 9.06
C ARG A 43 21.01 7.11 8.14
N GLN A 44 22.14 6.53 8.54
CA GLN A 44 22.71 5.33 7.90
C GLN A 44 22.34 4.08 8.70
N ILE A 45 21.75 3.08 8.04
CA ILE A 45 21.45 1.76 8.62
C ILE A 45 22.25 0.66 7.91
N SER A 46 22.24 -0.55 8.45
CA SER A 46 22.66 -1.73 7.67
C SER A 46 21.69 -1.91 6.50
N SER A 47 22.22 -2.18 5.31
CA SER A 47 21.45 -2.42 4.09
C SER A 47 20.61 -3.70 4.12
N GLY A 48 20.85 -4.61 5.08
CA GLY A 48 20.18 -5.92 5.12
C GLY A 48 20.51 -6.85 3.94
N ALA A 49 21.35 -6.40 3.00
CA ALA A 49 21.69 -7.10 1.77
C ALA A 49 22.68 -8.28 1.95
N PHE A 50 23.09 -8.57 3.19
CA PHE A 50 23.97 -9.69 3.53
C PHE A 50 23.20 -10.82 4.23
N PRO A 51 23.44 -12.09 3.88
CA PRO A 51 24.31 -12.56 2.79
C PRO A 51 23.64 -12.52 1.41
N ASN A 52 22.32 -12.31 1.35
CA ASN A 52 21.47 -12.73 0.23
C ASN A 52 21.56 -11.91 -1.08
N ILE A 53 22.12 -10.69 -1.07
CA ILE A 53 22.03 -9.75 -2.21
C ILE A 53 23.39 -9.16 -2.60
N SER A 54 24.21 -8.70 -1.65
CA SER A 54 25.42 -7.91 -1.94
C SER A 54 26.74 -8.53 -1.49
N GLY A 55 26.70 -9.63 -0.72
CA GLY A 55 27.89 -10.24 -0.11
C GLY A 55 28.65 -9.37 0.91
N ASN A 56 28.25 -8.10 1.12
CA ASN A 56 28.94 -7.16 1.99
C ASN A 56 28.23 -7.00 3.35
N PRO A 57 28.75 -7.60 4.45
CA PRO A 57 28.13 -7.53 5.78
C PRO A 57 28.16 -6.10 6.40
N PHE A 58 28.95 -5.19 5.83
CA PHE A 58 29.06 -3.80 6.28
C PHE A 58 28.33 -2.81 5.36
N GLY A 59 27.64 -3.29 4.32
CA GLY A 59 26.91 -2.44 3.37
C GLY A 59 25.88 -1.56 4.11
N ARG A 60 25.99 -0.24 3.94
CA ARG A 60 25.07 0.74 4.53
C ARG A 60 24.11 1.30 3.50
N MET A 61 22.95 1.76 3.96
CA MET A 61 22.01 2.54 3.15
C MET A 61 21.50 3.76 3.93
N THR A 62 21.30 4.86 3.20
CA THR A 62 20.62 6.06 3.69
C THR A 62 19.13 5.77 3.86
N VAL A 63 18.55 6.20 4.98
CA VAL A 63 17.11 6.16 5.22
C VAL A 63 16.64 7.44 5.91
N SER A 64 15.37 7.75 5.77
CA SER A 64 14.71 8.87 6.46
C SER A 64 13.85 8.38 7.63
N ASP A 65 13.97 9.05 8.77
CA ASP A 65 12.95 9.04 9.84
C ASP A 65 12.26 10.40 9.88
N PHE A 66 10.98 10.45 10.22
CA PHE A 66 10.22 11.69 10.38
C PHE A 66 9.91 11.96 11.86
N GLU A 67 10.12 13.20 12.28
CA GLU A 67 9.71 13.72 13.58
C GLU A 67 8.55 14.70 13.38
N VAL A 68 7.41 14.41 14.02
CA VAL A 68 6.24 15.31 14.03
C VAL A 68 6.33 16.21 15.26
N ARG A 69 6.15 17.52 15.07
CA ARG A 69 6.10 18.51 16.15
C ARG A 69 4.79 19.28 16.13
N TYR A 70 4.33 19.66 17.32
CA TYR A 70 3.23 20.59 17.53
C TYR A 70 3.77 21.81 18.28
N ARG A 71 3.69 23.00 17.67
CA ARG A 71 4.22 24.26 18.21
C ARG A 71 5.67 24.12 18.70
N GLY A 72 6.51 23.49 17.89
CA GLY A 72 7.93 23.21 18.17
C GLY A 72 8.20 22.04 19.14
N THR A 73 7.18 21.47 19.79
CA THR A 73 7.35 20.35 20.73
C THR A 73 7.13 19.01 20.01
N PRO A 74 8.08 18.04 20.10
CA PRO A 74 7.90 16.72 19.50
C PRO A 74 6.67 15.98 20.03
N VAL A 75 5.82 15.51 19.12
CA VAL A 75 4.66 14.68 19.44
C VAL A 75 5.15 13.28 19.82
N LYS A 76 4.63 12.75 20.93
CA LYS A 76 4.91 11.40 21.41
C LYS A 76 3.59 10.69 21.67
N LEU A 77 3.50 9.41 21.35
CA LEU A 77 2.31 8.59 21.55
C LEU A 77 2.66 7.21 22.09
N SER A 78 1.67 6.56 22.70
CA SER A 78 1.75 5.16 23.14
C SER A 78 0.97 4.28 22.18
N ASP A 79 1.56 3.16 21.76
CA ASP A 79 0.88 2.11 20.99
C ASP A 79 1.09 0.77 21.71
N GLY A 80 0.08 0.34 22.47
CA GLY A 80 0.23 -0.70 23.48
C GLY A 80 1.34 -0.35 24.48
N ASN A 81 2.38 -1.18 24.54
CA ASN A 81 3.55 -0.98 25.41
C ASN A 81 4.68 -0.16 24.75
N ALA A 82 4.56 0.19 23.46
CA ALA A 82 5.59 0.93 22.74
C ALA A 82 5.41 2.45 22.89
N GLN A 83 6.53 3.17 23.00
CA GLN A 83 6.57 4.63 22.88
C GLN A 83 7.02 5.02 21.48
N VAL A 84 6.17 5.71 20.73
CA VAL A 84 6.45 6.14 19.35
C VAL A 84 6.67 7.66 19.33
N SER A 85 7.78 8.06 18.72
CA SER A 85 8.20 9.47 18.56
C SER A 85 8.95 9.76 17.26
N ARG A 86 9.05 8.74 16.40
CA ARG A 86 9.63 8.78 15.05
C ARG A 86 8.83 7.85 14.16
N PHE A 87 8.78 8.17 12.88
CA PHE A 87 7.94 7.49 11.90
C PHE A 87 8.71 7.25 10.60
N SER A 88 8.55 6.08 10.00
CA SER A 88 9.06 5.75 8.66
C SER A 88 8.30 6.48 7.54
N GLU A 89 7.12 7.02 7.84
CA GLU A 89 6.41 7.97 6.98
C GLU A 89 5.63 8.99 7.84
N ALA A 90 5.63 10.25 7.43
CA ALA A 90 4.69 11.25 7.91
C ALA A 90 4.33 12.22 6.78
N LYS A 91 3.02 12.41 6.55
CA LYS A 91 2.47 13.29 5.53
C LYS A 91 1.27 14.07 6.06
N PHE A 92 1.13 15.34 5.69
CA PHE A 92 -0.12 16.09 5.84
C PHE A 92 -1.19 15.52 4.90
N LEU A 93 -2.41 15.31 5.40
CA LEU A 93 -3.53 14.85 4.58
C LEU A 93 -4.17 16.02 3.84
N GLU A 94 -4.07 16.02 2.50
CA GLU A 94 -4.79 16.98 1.65
C GLU A 94 -6.30 16.70 1.70
N GLY A 95 -7.13 17.74 1.76
CA GLY A 95 -8.58 17.62 1.89
C GLY A 95 -9.11 17.37 3.31
N ALA A 96 -8.24 17.25 4.32
CA ALA A 96 -8.65 17.22 5.72
C ALA A 96 -9.25 18.57 6.17
N PRO A 97 -10.28 18.58 7.04
CA PRO A 97 -10.98 19.81 7.47
C PRO A 97 -10.13 20.73 8.38
N ARG A 98 -8.94 20.27 8.78
CA ARG A 98 -7.99 20.94 9.66
C ARG A 98 -6.58 20.36 9.43
N PRO A 99 -5.49 21.07 9.77
CA PRO A 99 -4.13 20.52 9.74
C PRO A 99 -4.07 19.16 10.46
N THR A 100 -3.80 18.13 9.68
CA THR A 100 -3.86 16.72 10.09
C THR A 100 -2.72 15.97 9.40
N ILE A 101 -2.00 15.17 10.17
CA ILE A 101 -0.89 14.34 9.71
C ILE A 101 -1.31 12.88 9.83
N LEU A 102 -1.08 12.11 8.77
CA LEU A 102 -1.03 10.66 8.82
C LEU A 102 0.42 10.24 8.96
N ALA A 103 0.71 9.45 10.00
CA ALA A 103 2.05 8.98 10.30
C ALA A 103 2.06 7.46 10.50
N SER A 104 3.11 6.77 10.05
CA SER A 104 3.25 5.33 10.17
C SER A 104 4.65 4.90 10.58
N GLU A 105 4.69 3.90 11.46
CA GLU A 105 5.88 3.16 11.86
C GLU A 105 5.51 1.66 11.85
N ALA A 106 5.40 1.01 13.01
CA ALA A 106 4.81 -0.32 13.12
C ALA A 106 3.26 -0.28 13.06
N GLY A 107 2.66 0.82 13.53
CA GLY A 107 1.24 1.14 13.39
C GLY A 107 1.00 2.35 12.49
N THR A 108 -0.24 2.83 12.43
CA THR A 108 -0.67 4.01 11.66
C THR A 108 -1.52 4.93 12.54
N TYR A 109 -1.16 6.20 12.57
CA TYR A 109 -1.63 7.19 13.55
C TYR A 109 -2.16 8.44 12.86
N LEU A 110 -3.25 9.00 13.39
CA LEU A 110 -3.79 10.30 12.99
C LEU A 110 -3.41 11.34 14.04
N ILE A 111 -2.70 12.39 13.62
CA ILE A 111 -2.29 13.49 14.49
C ILE A 111 -2.97 14.76 13.99
N SER A 112 -3.81 15.40 14.82
CA SER A 112 -4.56 16.61 14.42
C SER A 112 -4.74 17.57 15.60
N GLU A 113 -5.18 18.81 15.35
CA GLU A 113 -5.50 19.76 16.42
C GLU A 113 -6.99 19.65 16.80
N GLN A 114 -7.28 19.40 18.08
CA GLN A 114 -8.63 19.38 18.64
C GLN A 114 -8.69 20.34 19.83
N ASN A 115 -9.61 21.30 19.81
CA ASN A 115 -9.79 22.31 20.85
C ASN A 115 -8.49 23.07 21.22
N GLY A 116 -7.62 23.33 20.25
CA GLY A 116 -6.34 24.02 20.45
C GLY A 116 -5.25 23.18 21.13
N GLN A 117 -5.42 21.86 21.21
CA GLN A 117 -4.46 20.88 21.71
C GLN A 117 -4.15 19.83 20.64
N VAL A 118 -2.99 19.18 20.72
CA VAL A 118 -2.69 18.01 19.88
C VAL A 118 -3.55 16.82 20.31
N SER A 119 -4.26 16.23 19.35
CA SER A 119 -4.97 14.97 19.49
C SER A 119 -4.25 13.91 18.65
N VAL A 120 -4.12 12.70 19.19
CA VAL A 120 -3.47 11.58 18.53
C VAL A 120 -4.33 10.33 18.66
N GLU A 121 -4.72 9.76 17.52
CA GLU A 121 -5.52 8.55 17.44
C GLU A 121 -4.71 7.42 16.80
N VAL A 122 -4.72 6.24 17.43
CA VAL A 122 -4.19 5.00 16.83
C VAL A 122 -5.25 4.44 15.90
N LEU A 123 -5.08 4.63 14.58
CA LEU A 123 -6.02 4.12 13.58
C LEU A 123 -5.81 2.62 13.35
N ALA A 124 -4.55 2.20 13.18
CA ALA A 124 -4.19 0.79 13.12
C ALA A 124 -3.02 0.54 14.08
N PRO A 125 -3.19 -0.29 15.13
CA PRO A 125 -2.12 -0.54 16.11
C PRO A 125 -0.96 -1.30 15.49
N ALA A 126 0.20 -1.21 16.14
CA ALA A 126 1.41 -1.89 15.74
C ALA A 126 1.20 -3.39 15.50
N SER A 127 1.76 -3.90 14.40
CA SER A 127 1.68 -5.32 14.05
C SER A 127 2.94 -5.80 13.33
N THR A 128 3.01 -7.11 13.06
CA THR A 128 4.07 -7.70 12.22
C THR A 128 3.93 -7.37 10.73
N ASP A 129 2.74 -6.91 10.29
CA ASP A 129 2.51 -6.52 8.91
C ASP A 129 3.09 -5.12 8.66
N ILE A 130 3.73 -4.93 7.50
CA ILE A 130 4.16 -3.62 7.02
C ILE A 130 2.94 -2.71 6.88
N ALA A 131 3.01 -1.50 7.47
CA ALA A 131 1.97 -0.49 7.33
C ALA A 131 1.73 -0.16 5.85
N SER A 132 0.48 0.05 5.45
CA SER A 132 0.11 0.21 4.04
C SER A 132 -1.06 1.15 3.86
N TRP A 133 -0.97 2.05 2.89
CA TRP A 133 -1.99 3.05 2.59
C TRP A 133 -2.52 2.82 1.17
N GLN A 134 -3.84 2.79 1.01
CA GLN A 134 -4.49 2.60 -0.29
C GLN A 134 -5.64 3.60 -0.46
N TRP A 135 -5.49 4.59 -1.34
CA TRP A 135 -6.59 5.45 -1.75
C TRP A 135 -7.66 4.61 -2.45
N LEU A 136 -8.91 4.71 -2.01
CA LEU A 136 -10.02 3.88 -2.49
C LEU A 136 -10.83 4.53 -3.59
N ASP A 137 -10.81 5.86 -3.66
CA ASP A 137 -11.49 6.67 -4.67
C ASP A 137 -10.53 7.69 -5.32
N ALA A 138 -9.43 7.17 -5.84
CA ALA A 138 -8.42 7.91 -6.59
C ALA A 138 -8.90 8.23 -8.02
N ASP A 139 -8.01 8.15 -9.02
CA ASP A 139 -8.33 8.47 -10.42
C ASP A 139 -9.61 7.75 -10.90
N ASN A 140 -10.55 8.54 -11.44
CA ASN A 140 -11.88 8.09 -11.87
C ASN A 140 -12.72 7.37 -10.78
N GLY A 141 -12.42 7.62 -9.50
CA GLY A 141 -13.12 7.02 -8.36
C GLY A 141 -12.84 5.54 -8.15
N GLN A 142 -11.73 5.02 -8.70
CA GLN A 142 -11.28 3.64 -8.47
C GLN A 142 -10.16 3.58 -7.41
N PRO A 143 -9.94 2.43 -6.75
CA PRO A 143 -8.82 2.26 -5.85
C PRO A 143 -7.47 2.36 -6.57
N ALA A 144 -6.54 3.10 -5.99
CA ALA A 144 -5.13 3.08 -6.37
C ALA A 144 -4.46 1.77 -5.90
N PRO A 145 -3.28 1.40 -6.43
CA PRO A 145 -2.45 0.35 -5.83
C PRO A 145 -2.09 0.69 -4.37
N PRO A 146 -2.01 -0.30 -3.46
CA PRO A 146 -1.57 -0.07 -2.08
C PRO A 146 -0.09 0.33 -2.04
N ARG A 147 0.22 1.40 -1.30
CA ARG A 147 1.59 1.85 -1.01
C ARG A 147 2.05 1.24 0.31
N ALA A 148 3.04 0.34 0.25
CA ALA A 148 3.71 -0.18 1.44
C ALA A 148 4.61 0.91 2.05
N ILE A 149 4.51 1.12 3.35
CA ILE A 149 5.34 2.06 4.10
C ILE A 149 6.62 1.33 4.50
N THR A 150 7.62 1.41 3.63
CA THR A 150 8.92 0.77 3.81
C THR A 150 10.00 1.77 4.19
N VAL A 151 10.99 1.27 4.94
CA VAL A 151 12.21 1.98 5.30
C VAL A 151 13.02 2.29 4.03
N ARG A 152 13.21 3.57 3.73
CA ARG A 152 13.87 4.09 2.52
C ARG A 152 14.41 5.49 2.75
N ASP A 153 15.21 6.02 1.83
CA ASP A 153 15.42 7.48 1.76
C ASP A 153 14.17 8.12 1.13
N ALA A 154 13.36 8.78 1.95
CA ALA A 154 12.16 9.50 1.54
C ALA A 154 12.33 11.02 1.70
N SER A 155 13.55 11.52 1.94
CA SER A 155 13.81 12.91 2.32
C SER A 155 13.27 13.91 1.29
N ALA A 156 13.53 13.66 0.01
CA ALA A 156 13.10 14.49 -1.12
C ALA A 156 11.62 14.31 -1.55
N GLU A 157 10.88 13.34 -1.01
CA GLU A 157 9.46 13.19 -1.34
C GLU A 157 8.62 14.36 -0.78
N PRO A 158 7.45 14.67 -1.38
CA PRO A 158 6.48 15.56 -0.78
C PRO A 158 6.10 15.15 0.66
N ARG A 159 5.80 16.15 1.50
CA ARG A 159 5.25 15.97 2.85
C ARG A 159 3.72 16.03 2.89
N THR A 160 3.06 15.90 1.74
CA THR A 160 1.60 15.86 1.59
C THR A 160 1.20 14.52 0.96
N GLU A 161 0.09 13.95 1.44
CA GLU A 161 -0.53 12.73 0.93
C GLU A 161 -1.90 13.09 0.34
N ARG A 162 -2.17 12.60 -0.88
CA ARG A 162 -3.35 12.98 -1.67
C ARG A 162 -3.73 11.86 -2.63
N GLY A 163 -5.02 11.74 -2.93
CA GLY A 163 -5.51 10.80 -3.95
C GLY A 163 -7.02 10.83 -4.09
N GLY A 164 -7.76 10.85 -2.98
CA GLY A 164 -9.23 10.87 -2.98
C GLY A 164 -9.79 11.40 -1.66
N ARG A 165 -10.92 10.85 -1.23
CA ARG A 165 -11.54 11.12 0.08
C ARG A 165 -11.40 9.94 1.04
N LEU A 166 -11.44 8.72 0.53
CA LEU A 166 -11.43 7.48 1.31
C LEU A 166 -10.05 6.81 1.22
N LEU A 167 -9.42 6.61 2.38
CA LEU A 167 -8.08 6.03 2.49
C LEU A 167 -8.12 4.78 3.37
N LEU A 168 -7.81 3.62 2.80
CA LEU A 168 -7.67 2.36 3.54
C LEU A 168 -6.27 2.26 4.15
N LEU A 169 -6.22 1.99 5.44
CA LEU A 169 -5.02 1.93 6.26
C LEU A 169 -4.83 0.52 6.80
N ASN A 170 -3.64 -0.04 6.57
CA ASN A 170 -3.17 -1.36 6.98
C ASN A 170 -4.15 -2.50 6.65
N ARG A 171 -4.93 -2.35 5.57
CA ARG A 171 -6.05 -3.25 5.17
C ARG A 171 -7.17 -3.41 6.23
N ARG A 172 -7.21 -2.53 7.24
CA ARG A 172 -8.05 -2.69 8.45
C ARG A 172 -8.97 -1.51 8.78
N VAL A 173 -8.67 -0.31 8.30
CA VAL A 173 -9.44 0.90 8.65
C VAL A 173 -9.61 1.80 7.43
N VAL A 174 -10.86 2.18 7.12
CA VAL A 174 -11.16 3.25 6.16
C VAL A 174 -11.19 4.58 6.91
N LEU A 175 -10.35 5.52 6.52
CA LEU A 175 -10.39 6.92 6.94
C LEU A 175 -11.14 7.73 5.88
N ASP A 176 -12.23 8.40 6.27
CA ASP A 176 -12.85 9.47 5.49
C ASP A 176 -12.10 10.78 5.81
N VAL A 177 -11.17 11.16 4.94
CA VAL A 177 -10.26 12.30 5.15
C VAL A 177 -11.03 13.62 5.32
N ALA A 178 -12.15 13.79 4.61
CA ALA A 178 -12.95 15.02 4.67
C ALA A 178 -13.68 15.22 6.01
N THR A 179 -13.93 14.14 6.76
CA THR A 179 -14.61 14.21 8.09
C THR A 179 -13.73 13.75 9.25
N LEU A 180 -12.55 13.20 8.97
CA LEU A 180 -11.66 12.47 9.88
C LEU A 180 -12.31 11.28 10.61
N LYS A 181 -13.49 10.84 10.19
CA LYS A 181 -14.11 9.61 10.70
C LYS A 181 -13.38 8.40 10.17
N HIS A 182 -13.18 7.41 11.04
CA HIS A 182 -12.59 6.13 10.68
C HIS A 182 -13.54 4.97 10.98
N TYR A 183 -13.39 3.91 10.19
CA TYR A 183 -14.28 2.76 10.15
C TYR A 183 -13.47 1.46 10.11
N PRO A 184 -13.58 0.58 11.11
CA PRO A 184 -12.88 -0.70 11.09
C PRO A 184 -13.48 -1.66 10.06
N VAL A 185 -12.64 -2.16 9.16
CA VAL A 185 -12.98 -3.17 8.16
C VAL A 185 -12.15 -4.42 8.44
N ILE A 186 -12.80 -5.45 8.97
CA ILE A 186 -12.12 -6.70 9.35
C ILE A 186 -12.80 -7.88 8.66
N VAL A 187 -12.31 -8.24 7.48
CA VAL A 187 -12.87 -9.34 6.66
C VAL A 187 -12.39 -10.74 7.09
N ASN A 188 -11.40 -10.83 7.98
CA ASN A 188 -10.68 -12.06 8.31
C ASN A 188 -10.85 -12.57 9.76
N THR A 189 -11.84 -12.08 10.51
CA THR A 189 -12.20 -12.73 11.79
C THR A 189 -12.82 -14.11 11.54
N SER A 190 -12.71 -15.04 12.49
CA SER A 190 -13.36 -16.36 12.39
C SER A 190 -14.89 -16.31 12.28
N GLU A 191 -15.51 -15.19 12.64
CA GLU A 191 -16.94 -14.95 12.39
C GLU A 191 -17.18 -14.52 10.94
N ASN A 192 -16.42 -13.54 10.44
CA ASN A 192 -16.60 -13.00 9.10
C ASN A 192 -16.14 -13.98 8.01
N LEU A 193 -15.07 -14.76 8.24
CA LEU A 193 -14.67 -15.88 7.37
C LEU A 193 -15.83 -16.86 7.18
N ARG A 194 -16.50 -17.31 8.26
CA ARG A 194 -17.66 -18.20 8.15
C ARG A 194 -18.83 -17.55 7.37
N LYS A 195 -19.11 -16.26 7.58
CA LYS A 195 -20.16 -15.54 6.80
C LYS A 195 -19.86 -15.48 5.31
N ILE A 196 -18.58 -15.38 4.93
CA ILE A 196 -18.15 -15.29 3.54
C ILE A 196 -17.77 -16.65 2.94
N GLY A 197 -17.96 -17.77 3.63
CA GLY A 197 -17.66 -19.13 3.14
C GLY A 197 -16.18 -19.52 3.16
N ASP A 198 -15.43 -18.96 4.12
CA ASP A 198 -13.99 -19.12 4.35
C ASP A 198 -13.08 -18.63 3.20
N TYR A 199 -13.62 -17.85 2.26
CA TYR A 199 -12.87 -17.13 1.24
C TYR A 199 -12.06 -15.99 1.88
N ASN A 200 -10.83 -16.27 2.28
CA ASN A 200 -9.96 -15.30 2.94
C ASN A 200 -9.55 -14.18 1.97
N ALA A 201 -9.86 -12.94 2.34
CA ALA A 201 -9.52 -11.72 1.62
C ALA A 201 -8.64 -10.76 2.45
N GLY A 202 -8.23 -11.13 3.66
CA GLY A 202 -7.62 -10.20 4.63
C GLY A 202 -6.26 -9.62 4.21
N ASN A 203 -5.57 -10.28 3.27
CA ASN A 203 -4.28 -9.84 2.74
C ASN A 203 -4.37 -9.20 1.35
N GLU A 204 -5.56 -9.18 0.75
CA GLU A 204 -5.76 -8.62 -0.59
C GLU A 204 -6.04 -7.11 -0.54
N PRO A 205 -5.59 -6.33 -1.54
CA PRO A 205 -5.99 -4.94 -1.69
C PRO A 205 -7.44 -4.84 -2.17
N VAL A 206 -8.06 -3.68 -1.94
CA VAL A 206 -9.37 -3.37 -2.54
C VAL A 206 -9.18 -3.21 -4.05
N ARG A 207 -9.98 -3.91 -4.84
CA ARG A 207 -9.92 -3.95 -6.31
C ARG A 207 -10.93 -3.00 -6.97
N ALA A 208 -12.06 -2.74 -6.30
CA ALA A 208 -13.07 -1.76 -6.70
C ALA A 208 -13.92 -1.33 -5.48
N MET A 209 -14.82 -0.36 -5.68
CA MET A 209 -15.89 -0.04 -4.74
C MET A 209 -17.27 -0.17 -5.39
N SER A 210 -18.33 -0.15 -4.56
CA SER A 210 -19.69 0.06 -5.06
C SER A 210 -19.89 1.46 -5.65
N PRO A 211 -20.87 1.67 -6.56
CA PRO A 211 -21.18 2.98 -7.13
C PRO A 211 -21.43 4.08 -6.10
N GLY A 212 -22.15 3.76 -5.02
CA GLY A 212 -22.40 4.65 -3.88
C GLY A 212 -21.20 4.83 -2.94
N ARG A 213 -20.07 4.19 -3.22
CA ARG A 213 -18.84 4.18 -2.40
C ARG A 213 -19.07 3.69 -0.97
N THR A 214 -19.99 2.75 -0.76
CA THR A 214 -20.34 2.20 0.56
C THR A 214 -19.65 0.86 0.86
N GLN A 215 -19.36 0.08 -0.19
CA GLN A 215 -18.76 -1.25 -0.08
C GLN A 215 -17.41 -1.32 -0.78
N LEU A 216 -16.45 -1.94 -0.09
CA LEU A 216 -15.14 -2.30 -0.62
C LEU A 216 -15.21 -3.69 -1.23
N LEU A 217 -14.52 -3.89 -2.35
CA LEU A 217 -14.51 -5.16 -3.06
C LEU A 217 -13.10 -5.76 -3.12
N TYR A 218 -12.95 -6.94 -2.55
CA TYR A 218 -11.72 -7.74 -2.52
C TYR A 218 -11.88 -9.00 -3.38
N VAL A 219 -10.77 -9.64 -3.73
CA VAL A 219 -10.80 -11.07 -4.08
C VAL A 219 -10.61 -11.85 -2.78
N GLY A 220 -11.48 -12.81 -2.50
CA GLY A 220 -11.25 -13.83 -1.47
C GLY A 220 -10.87 -15.14 -2.13
N ASN A 221 -9.99 -15.90 -1.50
CA ASN A 221 -9.67 -17.27 -1.93
C ASN A 221 -9.75 -18.26 -0.77
N ARG A 222 -10.10 -19.50 -1.09
CA ARG A 222 -10.02 -20.63 -0.17
C ARG A 222 -9.37 -21.83 -0.84
N TYR A 223 -8.87 -22.75 -0.02
CA TYR A 223 -8.33 -24.02 -0.48
C TYR A 223 -9.23 -25.15 0.03
N GLU A 224 -10.03 -25.72 -0.87
CA GLU A 224 -11.02 -26.76 -0.54
C GLU A 224 -10.89 -27.91 -1.55
N ASN A 225 -10.98 -29.17 -1.08
CA ASN A 225 -10.91 -30.37 -1.93
C ASN A 225 -9.70 -30.41 -2.90
N ALA A 226 -8.54 -29.93 -2.43
CA ALA A 226 -7.31 -29.73 -3.21
C ALA A 226 -7.44 -28.74 -4.40
N ARG A 227 -8.28 -27.72 -4.26
CA ARG A 227 -8.54 -26.69 -5.28
C ARG A 227 -8.51 -25.29 -4.67
N PHE A 228 -7.99 -24.34 -5.43
CA PHE A 228 -8.20 -22.92 -5.17
C PHE A 228 -9.55 -22.50 -5.74
N GLU A 229 -10.44 -22.07 -4.86
CA GLU A 229 -11.70 -21.43 -5.20
C GLU A 229 -11.63 -19.94 -4.90
N TYR A 230 -12.35 -19.14 -5.70
CA TYR A 230 -12.34 -17.68 -5.60
C TYR A 230 -13.76 -17.12 -5.49
N ALA A 231 -13.86 -16.04 -4.74
CA ALA A 231 -15.05 -15.21 -4.64
C ALA A 231 -14.66 -13.74 -4.72
N LEU A 232 -15.60 -12.89 -5.12
CA LEU A 232 -15.50 -11.48 -4.78
C LEU A 232 -16.09 -11.29 -3.39
N VAL A 233 -15.29 -10.75 -2.47
CA VAL A 233 -15.69 -10.47 -1.08
C VAL A 233 -16.03 -9.00 -0.98
N ALA A 234 -17.28 -8.69 -0.66
CA ALA A 234 -17.77 -7.34 -0.44
C ALA A 234 -17.85 -7.05 1.06
N ALA A 235 -17.37 -5.87 1.47
CA ALA A 235 -17.42 -5.39 2.85
C ALA A 235 -17.95 -3.96 2.91
N GLU A 236 -19.09 -3.74 3.56
CA GLU A 236 -19.62 -2.42 3.86
C GLU A 236 -18.91 -1.85 5.09
N TYR A 237 -18.07 -0.83 4.90
CA TYR A 237 -17.20 -0.35 5.98
C TYR A 237 -17.96 0.35 7.10
N ALA A 238 -19.12 0.95 6.82
CA ALA A 238 -19.92 1.67 7.80
C ALA A 238 -20.68 0.75 8.77
N THR A 239 -21.06 -0.45 8.34
CA THR A 239 -21.90 -1.40 9.11
C THR A 239 -21.15 -2.66 9.53
N GLY A 240 -20.02 -2.97 8.90
CA GLY A 240 -19.32 -4.25 9.04
C GLY A 240 -20.01 -5.43 8.33
N LEU A 241 -21.02 -5.18 7.49
CA LEU A 241 -21.66 -6.22 6.68
C LEU A 241 -20.65 -6.79 5.67
N VAL A 242 -20.50 -8.12 5.68
CA VAL A 242 -19.66 -8.85 4.73
C VAL A 242 -20.45 -9.94 4.02
N TYR A 243 -20.14 -10.18 2.74
CA TYR A 243 -20.65 -11.31 1.97
C TYR A 243 -19.68 -11.67 0.83
N ALA A 244 -19.76 -12.92 0.35
CA ALA A 244 -19.02 -13.39 -0.81
C ALA A 244 -19.95 -13.62 -2.01
N VAL A 245 -19.40 -13.43 -3.20
CA VAL A 245 -19.96 -13.90 -4.47
C VAL A 245 -18.96 -14.89 -5.10
N PRO A 246 -19.09 -16.20 -4.81
CA PRO A 246 -18.30 -17.24 -5.46
C PRO A 246 -18.48 -17.23 -6.98
N PHE A 247 -17.44 -17.60 -7.72
CA PHE A 247 -17.51 -17.70 -9.17
C PHE A 247 -16.65 -18.86 -9.71
N ASP A 248 -17.07 -19.42 -10.84
CA ASP A 248 -16.23 -20.37 -11.58
C ASP A 248 -15.07 -19.61 -12.25
N ARG A 249 -13.87 -19.78 -11.69
CA ARG A 249 -12.63 -19.20 -12.20
C ARG A 249 -12.36 -19.59 -13.65
N ASN A 250 -12.73 -20.80 -14.07
CA ASN A 250 -12.53 -21.27 -15.44
C ASN A 250 -13.49 -20.56 -16.41
N ALA A 251 -14.77 -20.44 -16.04
CA ALA A 251 -15.76 -19.73 -16.85
C ALA A 251 -15.39 -18.24 -17.06
N LEU A 252 -14.81 -17.59 -16.03
CA LEU A 252 -14.41 -16.18 -16.08
C LEU A 252 -12.97 -15.91 -16.57
N ARG A 253 -12.22 -16.96 -16.94
CA ARG A 253 -10.79 -16.89 -17.34
C ARG A 253 -9.93 -16.23 -16.26
N PHE A 254 -10.11 -16.68 -15.02
CA PHE A 254 -9.47 -16.15 -13.82
C PHE A 254 -8.46 -17.15 -13.28
N GLU A 255 -7.18 -16.80 -13.33
CA GLU A 255 -6.12 -17.67 -12.82
C GLU A 255 -5.69 -17.27 -11.42
N SER A 256 -5.67 -15.97 -11.12
CA SER A 256 -5.18 -15.45 -9.85
C SER A 256 -5.84 -14.13 -9.48
N VAL A 257 -5.66 -13.73 -8.22
CA VAL A 257 -6.11 -12.44 -7.66
C VAL A 257 -5.67 -11.22 -8.49
N TRP A 258 -4.60 -11.34 -9.28
CA TRP A 258 -4.08 -10.28 -10.15
C TRP A 258 -4.92 -10.04 -11.42
N ASP A 259 -5.71 -11.02 -11.86
CA ASP A 259 -6.62 -10.85 -13.00
C ASP A 259 -7.83 -9.94 -12.65
N ALA A 260 -8.08 -9.67 -11.36
CA ALA A 260 -9.19 -8.87 -10.83
C ALA A 260 -9.02 -7.35 -11.04
N THR A 261 -8.77 -6.95 -12.29
CA THR A 261 -8.76 -5.54 -12.72
C THR A 261 -10.18 -4.95 -12.69
N PRO A 262 -10.35 -3.62 -12.58
CA PRO A 262 -11.67 -2.97 -12.68
C PRO A 262 -12.43 -3.35 -13.95
N GLY A 263 -11.73 -3.53 -15.08
CA GLY A 263 -12.34 -3.98 -16.35
C GLY A 263 -12.79 -5.44 -16.33
N TRP A 264 -12.07 -6.35 -15.66
CA TRP A 264 -12.52 -7.73 -15.44
C TRP A 264 -13.75 -7.77 -14.52
N ILE A 265 -13.75 -6.99 -13.43
CA ILE A 265 -14.87 -6.89 -12.49
C ILE A 265 -16.12 -6.37 -13.22
N ALA A 266 -16.04 -5.22 -13.89
CA ALA A 266 -17.18 -4.58 -14.57
C ALA A 266 -17.78 -5.43 -15.70
N ARG A 267 -16.95 -6.27 -16.37
CA ARG A 267 -17.39 -7.20 -17.42
C ARG A 267 -18.19 -8.37 -16.87
N ASN A 268 -17.72 -8.99 -15.79
CA ASN A 268 -18.28 -10.25 -15.31
C ASN A 268 -19.33 -10.05 -14.20
N PHE A 269 -19.27 -8.94 -13.47
CA PHE A 269 -20.15 -8.62 -12.34
C PHE A 269 -20.91 -7.32 -12.55
N GLU A 270 -22.00 -7.17 -11.81
CA GLU A 270 -22.83 -5.98 -11.81
C GLU A 270 -23.30 -5.63 -10.41
N TRP A 271 -23.46 -4.34 -10.17
CA TRP A 271 -24.12 -3.82 -8.98
C TRP A 271 -25.62 -3.71 -9.25
N THR A 272 -26.40 -4.28 -8.36
CA THR A 272 -27.85 -4.07 -8.26
C THR A 272 -28.14 -3.29 -6.98
N GLN A 273 -29.34 -2.72 -6.88
CA GLN A 273 -29.86 -2.14 -5.64
C GLN A 273 -31.18 -2.84 -5.30
N ASP A 274 -31.39 -3.13 -4.02
CA ASP A 274 -32.69 -3.59 -3.54
C ASP A 274 -33.70 -2.44 -3.40
N LYS A 275 -34.92 -2.74 -2.95
CA LYS A 275 -35.99 -1.73 -2.77
C LYS A 275 -35.67 -0.66 -1.72
N ASN A 276 -34.67 -0.89 -0.87
CA ASN A 276 -34.21 0.03 0.16
C ASN A 276 -32.95 0.81 -0.27
N GLY A 277 -32.48 0.62 -1.52
CA GLY A 277 -31.27 1.23 -2.05
C GLY A 277 -29.98 0.52 -1.65
N VAL A 278 -30.04 -0.66 -1.00
CA VAL A 278 -28.84 -1.39 -0.58
C VAL A 278 -28.15 -1.98 -1.80
N GLU A 279 -26.90 -1.58 -2.01
CA GLU A 279 -26.08 -2.05 -3.13
C GLU A 279 -25.70 -3.53 -2.93
N ARG A 280 -25.77 -4.33 -4.00
CA ARG A 280 -25.35 -5.73 -4.02
C ARG A 280 -24.62 -6.05 -5.31
N ILE A 281 -23.37 -6.51 -5.20
CA ILE A 281 -22.66 -7.08 -6.34
C ILE A 281 -23.17 -8.51 -6.60
N GLN A 282 -23.35 -8.85 -7.87
CA GLN A 282 -23.71 -10.19 -8.31
C GLN A 282 -22.97 -10.54 -9.61
N LEU A 283 -22.84 -11.83 -9.90
CA LEU A 283 -22.39 -12.29 -11.21
C LEU A 283 -23.42 -11.92 -12.27
N ARG A 284 -23.00 -11.35 -13.41
CA ARG A 284 -23.91 -11.03 -14.51
C ARG A 284 -24.50 -12.31 -15.08
N LYS A 285 -25.82 -12.40 -15.17
CA LYS A 285 -26.51 -13.62 -15.69
C LYS A 285 -26.17 -13.94 -17.15
N ASN A 286 -25.85 -12.92 -17.94
CA ASN A 286 -25.64 -13.02 -19.40
C ASN A 286 -24.20 -12.72 -19.83
N PHE A 287 -23.20 -12.98 -18.97
CA PHE A 287 -21.80 -12.81 -19.39
C PHE A 287 -21.46 -13.79 -20.50
N LYS A 288 -20.77 -13.32 -21.54
CA LYS A 288 -20.19 -14.20 -22.57
C LYS A 288 -18.75 -14.55 -22.14
N PRO A 289 -18.40 -15.82 -21.94
CA PRO A 289 -17.02 -16.21 -21.66
C PRO A 289 -16.10 -15.69 -22.77
N VAL A 290 -15.03 -15.00 -22.42
CA VAL A 290 -14.03 -14.59 -23.42
C VAL A 290 -13.30 -15.85 -23.94
N PRO A 291 -12.79 -15.84 -25.18
CA PRO A 291 -11.95 -16.94 -25.68
C PRO A 291 -10.79 -17.23 -24.72
N TRP A 292 -10.35 -18.48 -24.66
CA TRP A 292 -9.09 -18.80 -23.99
C TRP A 292 -7.95 -18.12 -24.75
N GLN A 293 -7.04 -17.48 -24.02
CA GLN A 293 -5.86 -16.82 -24.56
C GLN A 293 -4.63 -17.42 -23.87
N GLY A 294 -3.66 -17.90 -24.65
CA GLY A 294 -2.40 -18.39 -24.08
C GLY A 294 -1.64 -17.28 -23.37
N LYS A 295 -0.90 -17.63 -22.31
CA LYS A 295 -0.16 -16.66 -21.48
C LYS A 295 1.32 -17.04 -21.39
N LEU A 296 2.17 -16.03 -21.57
CA LEU A 296 3.58 -16.09 -21.21
C LEU A 296 3.74 -15.93 -19.69
N ARG A 297 4.64 -16.71 -19.10
CA ARG A 297 4.96 -16.79 -17.67
C ARG A 297 6.46 -16.99 -17.48
N GLY A 298 6.92 -16.94 -16.24
CA GLY A 298 8.33 -17.07 -15.89
C GLY A 298 9.08 -15.73 -15.98
N THR A 299 10.39 -15.80 -15.73
CA THR A 299 11.34 -14.69 -15.80
C THR A 299 12.67 -15.25 -16.26
N HIS A 300 13.40 -14.47 -17.08
CA HIS A 300 14.68 -14.87 -17.65
C HIS A 300 15.62 -15.52 -16.60
N PRO A 301 16.27 -16.67 -16.90
CA PRO A 301 16.31 -17.35 -18.20
C PRO A 301 15.13 -18.27 -18.52
N GLN A 302 14.25 -18.59 -17.56
CA GLN A 302 13.19 -19.57 -17.79
C GLN A 302 11.85 -18.90 -18.12
N MET A 303 11.41 -19.05 -19.37
CA MET A 303 10.14 -18.51 -19.87
C MET A 303 9.22 -19.64 -20.29
N GLU A 304 7.98 -19.62 -19.80
CA GLU A 304 6.95 -20.63 -20.09
C GLU A 304 5.79 -20.01 -20.87
N TYR A 305 5.32 -20.68 -21.91
CA TYR A 305 4.06 -20.35 -22.57
C TYR A 305 2.99 -21.40 -22.26
N VAL A 306 1.93 -20.96 -21.58
CA VAL A 306 0.77 -21.80 -21.24
C VAL A 306 -0.29 -21.66 -22.33
N LEU A 307 -0.58 -22.76 -23.02
CA LEU A 307 -1.73 -22.89 -23.91
C LEU A 307 -2.91 -23.41 -23.10
N TYR A 308 -3.90 -22.55 -22.88
CA TYR A 308 -5.21 -22.94 -22.36
C TYR A 308 -6.00 -23.80 -23.38
N PRO A 309 -7.09 -24.50 -22.97
CA PRO A 309 -7.69 -25.62 -23.70
C PRO A 309 -7.68 -25.47 -25.23
N THR A 310 -6.76 -26.20 -25.86
CA THR A 310 -6.50 -26.12 -27.30
C THR A 310 -6.80 -27.46 -27.99
N GLN A 311 -6.94 -27.43 -29.31
CA GLN A 311 -7.04 -28.65 -30.11
C GLN A 311 -5.65 -29.27 -30.26
N PRO A 312 -5.50 -30.61 -30.27
CA PRO A 312 -4.19 -31.27 -30.39
C PRO A 312 -3.37 -30.77 -31.58
N GLN A 313 -3.96 -30.68 -32.77
CA GLN A 313 -3.27 -30.17 -33.97
C GLN A 313 -2.71 -28.75 -33.78
N ALA A 314 -3.47 -27.85 -33.16
CA ALA A 314 -3.01 -26.48 -32.90
C ALA A 314 -1.89 -26.42 -31.86
N PHE A 315 -1.85 -27.38 -30.91
CA PHE A 315 -0.70 -27.57 -30.04
C PHE A 315 0.52 -28.10 -30.81
N ASP A 316 0.35 -29.13 -31.64
CA ASP A 316 1.45 -29.75 -32.40
C ASP A 316 2.12 -28.74 -33.36
N GLU A 317 1.32 -27.91 -34.04
CA GLU A 317 1.82 -26.83 -34.90
C GLU A 317 2.57 -25.74 -34.10
N PHE A 318 2.01 -25.30 -32.97
CA PHE A 318 2.65 -24.31 -32.09
C PHE A 318 3.94 -24.84 -31.47
N TYR A 319 3.89 -26.02 -30.85
CA TYR A 319 5.04 -26.66 -30.22
C TYR A 319 6.13 -26.98 -31.26
N GLY A 320 5.75 -27.51 -32.43
CA GLY A 320 6.67 -27.75 -33.54
C GLY A 320 7.32 -26.48 -34.10
N TYR A 321 6.68 -25.31 -33.99
CA TYR A 321 7.33 -24.02 -34.25
C TYR A 321 8.30 -23.66 -33.11
N MET A 322 7.84 -23.66 -31.86
CA MET A 322 8.64 -23.27 -30.69
C MET A 322 9.90 -24.15 -30.51
N GLN A 323 9.78 -25.45 -30.74
CA GLN A 323 10.89 -26.40 -30.67
C GLN A 323 11.96 -26.12 -31.74
N ARG A 324 11.55 -25.76 -32.97
CA ARG A 324 12.48 -25.47 -34.08
C ARG A 324 13.17 -24.12 -33.95
N VAL A 325 12.50 -23.11 -33.41
CA VAL A 325 13.03 -21.72 -33.36
C VAL A 325 13.72 -21.42 -32.03
N PHE A 326 13.26 -22.02 -30.93
CA PHE A 326 13.70 -21.68 -29.56
C PHE A 326 14.16 -22.90 -28.74
N ALA A 327 14.39 -24.07 -29.38
CA ALA A 327 14.75 -25.32 -28.71
C ALA A 327 13.78 -25.73 -27.57
N ALA A 328 12.53 -25.28 -27.65
CA ALA A 328 11.55 -25.40 -26.58
C ALA A 328 11.20 -26.85 -26.22
N ALA A 329 10.89 -27.09 -24.95
CA ALA A 329 10.52 -28.39 -24.40
C ALA A 329 9.12 -28.34 -23.74
N PRO A 330 8.38 -29.46 -23.65
CA PRO A 330 7.16 -29.53 -22.87
C PRO A 330 7.47 -29.37 -21.37
N ALA A 331 6.67 -28.59 -20.67
CA ALA A 331 6.81 -28.37 -19.23
C ALA A 331 5.59 -28.92 -18.46
N ALA A 332 5.79 -29.17 -17.16
CA ALA A 332 4.71 -29.59 -16.29
C ALA A 332 3.63 -28.51 -16.19
N LEU A 333 2.36 -28.90 -16.10
CA LEU A 333 1.29 -27.95 -15.78
C LEU A 333 1.56 -27.32 -14.40
N PRO A 334 1.53 -25.99 -14.26
CA PRO A 334 1.56 -25.37 -12.95
C PRO A 334 0.39 -25.90 -12.13
N GLY A 335 0.66 -26.37 -10.91
CA GLY A 335 -0.16 -27.29 -10.12
C GLY A 335 -1.56 -26.83 -9.67
N SER A 336 -2.13 -25.80 -10.31
CA SER A 336 -3.49 -25.31 -10.12
C SER A 336 -4.33 -25.26 -11.42
N SER A 337 -3.78 -25.67 -12.58
CA SER A 337 -4.57 -25.82 -13.81
C SER A 337 -5.25 -27.19 -13.87
N GLN A 338 -6.58 -27.20 -13.96
CA GLN A 338 -7.41 -28.41 -14.09
C GLN A 338 -8.20 -28.43 -15.40
N LEU A 339 -7.76 -27.61 -16.36
CA LEU A 339 -8.44 -27.38 -17.63
C LEU A 339 -7.99 -28.43 -18.66
N PRO A 340 -8.91 -29.22 -19.26
CA PRO A 340 -8.57 -30.29 -20.19
C PRO A 340 -7.84 -29.73 -21.41
N ASN A 341 -6.81 -30.44 -21.88
CA ASN A 341 -5.96 -30.03 -23.00
C ASN A 341 -5.24 -28.69 -22.80
N THR A 342 -4.99 -28.28 -21.54
CA THR A 342 -3.98 -27.25 -21.26
C THR A 342 -2.61 -27.85 -21.45
N GLN A 343 -1.70 -27.12 -22.11
CA GLN A 343 -0.32 -27.53 -22.33
C GLN A 343 0.64 -26.40 -21.92
N VAL A 344 1.87 -26.74 -21.55
CA VAL A 344 2.92 -25.75 -21.25
C VAL A 344 4.16 -26.07 -22.05
N VAL A 345 4.74 -25.04 -22.65
CA VAL A 345 5.97 -25.11 -23.42
C VAL A 345 6.98 -24.17 -22.76
N SER A 346 8.13 -24.68 -22.32
CA SER A 346 9.22 -23.90 -21.74
C SER A 346 10.31 -23.64 -22.77
N VAL A 347 10.90 -22.45 -22.67
CA VAL A 347 12.09 -22.01 -23.40
C VAL A 347 13.13 -21.60 -22.36
N GLU A 348 14.36 -22.11 -22.53
CA GLU A 348 15.53 -21.58 -21.84
C GLU A 348 16.13 -20.46 -22.70
N GLY A 349 16.34 -19.28 -22.11
CA GLY A 349 16.87 -18.07 -22.75
C GLY A 349 18.31 -17.75 -22.37
#